data_AF-A0A2N4SXW3-F1
#
_entry.id   AF-A0A2N4SXW3-F1
#
_cell.length_a   1.000
_cell.length_b   1.000
_cell.length_c   1.000
_cell.angle_alpha   90.00
_cell.angle_beta   90.00
_cell.angle_gamma   90.00
#
_symmetry.space_group_name_H-M   'P 1'
#
loop_
_entity.id
_entity.type
_entity.pdbx_description
1 polymer ?
#
loop_
_entity_poly.entity_id
_entity_poly.type
_entity_poly.pdbx_seq_one_letter_code
_entity_poly.pdbx_strand_id
1 'polypeptide(L)'
;MGPHRLDSGGLMEQDRRTSTGVTRVASAVDPCTRAATFKALRPALDALASAAGDDPRLSAQARRVLRAVVRTGPQATLAIADLAARSSTPKTHVPGALAELEAHGYLARLAEIAPHLAAALPAGAPPGNTDPA
;
A
#
# COMPACT_ATOMS: atom_id res chain seq x y z
N MET A 1 7.86 75.56 -31.03
CA MET A 1 7.28 75.21 -29.72
C MET A 1 7.24 73.69 -29.62
N GLY A 2 8.05 73.09 -28.75
CA GLY A 2 7.80 71.71 -28.26
C GLY A 2 6.56 71.69 -27.34
N PRO A 3 6.12 70.55 -26.77
CA PRO A 3 7.02 69.53 -26.19
C PRO A 3 6.54 68.06 -26.26
N HIS A 4 7.41 67.14 -25.81
CA HIS A 4 7.13 65.96 -24.95
C HIS A 4 6.13 64.87 -25.43
N ARG A 5 6.26 63.58 -25.17
CA ARG A 5 7.16 62.71 -24.38
C ARG A 5 6.67 61.26 -24.67
N LEU A 6 7.59 60.29 -24.65
CA LEU A 6 7.47 58.88 -24.22
C LEU A 6 6.13 58.12 -24.38
N ASP A 7 6.19 56.89 -24.91
CA ASP A 7 6.04 55.63 -24.14
C ASP A 7 5.69 54.50 -25.14
N SER A 8 6.62 53.63 -25.51
CA SER A 8 6.81 52.34 -24.84
C SER A 8 5.50 51.55 -24.64
N GLY A 9 4.75 51.32 -25.72
CA GLY A 9 3.69 50.31 -25.78
C GLY A 9 4.26 48.89 -25.82
N GLY A 10 4.82 48.43 -24.71
CA GLY A 10 4.92 47.01 -24.40
C GLY A 10 3.55 46.44 -24.00
N LEU A 11 3.49 45.11 -23.89
CA LEU A 11 2.32 44.30 -23.49
C LEU A 11 1.22 44.28 -24.56
N MET A 12 0.91 43.18 -25.23
CA MET A 12 0.55 41.89 -24.63
C MET A 12 1.03 40.77 -25.54
N GLU A 13 2.30 40.41 -25.38
CA GLU A 13 2.77 39.08 -25.77
C GLU A 13 1.97 38.07 -24.95
N GLN A 14 1.42 37.12 -25.68
CA GLN A 14 0.28 36.32 -25.27
C GLN A 14 0.57 35.58 -23.97
N ASP A 15 -0.38 35.77 -23.06
CA ASP A 15 -0.67 35.01 -21.88
C ASP A 15 0.00 33.63 -21.87
N ARG A 16 0.90 33.50 -20.89
CA ARG A 16 1.59 32.30 -20.46
C ARG A 16 0.60 31.15 -20.28
N ARG A 17 0.24 30.44 -21.35
CA ARG A 17 -0.29 29.09 -21.23
C ARG A 17 0.84 28.15 -20.85
N THR A 18 1.07 28.09 -19.54
CA THR A 18 1.19 26.83 -18.80
C THR A 18 2.05 25.78 -19.50
N SER A 19 3.33 26.06 -19.64
CA SER A 19 4.34 25.02 -19.76
C SER A 19 5.35 25.27 -18.67
N THR A 20 5.77 24.19 -18.02
CA THR A 20 6.68 24.17 -16.85
C THR A 20 5.96 24.34 -15.52
N GLY A 21 5.35 23.26 -15.05
CA GLY A 21 4.76 23.28 -13.71
C GLY A 21 4.20 21.96 -13.20
N VAL A 22 4.64 20.81 -13.71
CA VAL A 22 4.70 19.60 -12.87
C VAL A 22 5.65 18.62 -13.56
N THR A 23 6.92 18.69 -13.18
CA THR A 23 7.77 17.51 -13.26
C THR A 23 7.12 16.51 -12.30
N ARG A 24 6.15 15.73 -12.82
CA ARG A 24 5.60 14.59 -12.12
C ARG A 24 6.68 13.53 -12.14
N VAL A 25 7.69 13.71 -11.29
CA VAL A 25 8.54 12.62 -10.80
C VAL A 25 7.68 11.80 -9.84
N ALA A 26 6.59 11.25 -10.36
CA ALA A 26 6.03 10.04 -9.83
C ALA A 26 6.35 9.02 -10.90
N SER A 27 7.54 8.43 -10.80
CA SER A 27 7.87 7.19 -11.49
C SER A 27 6.82 6.17 -11.07
N ALA A 28 5.69 6.20 -11.77
CA ALA A 28 4.71 5.16 -11.75
C ALA A 28 5.45 3.96 -12.32
N VAL A 29 5.99 3.11 -11.43
CA VAL A 29 6.47 1.79 -11.81
C VAL A 29 5.44 1.24 -12.79
N ASP A 30 5.89 1.01 -14.02
CA ASP A 30 5.05 0.57 -15.11
C ASP A 30 4.21 -0.64 -14.64
N PRO A 31 2.91 -0.69 -14.93
CA PRO A 31 2.05 -1.76 -14.43
C PRO A 31 2.57 -3.16 -14.80
N CYS A 32 3.24 -3.32 -15.95
CA CYS A 32 3.90 -4.58 -16.32
C CYS A 32 5.11 -4.86 -15.43
N THR A 33 5.91 -3.85 -15.10
CA THR A 33 7.04 -3.99 -14.16
C THR A 33 6.53 -4.39 -12.77
N ARG A 34 5.47 -3.75 -12.27
CA ARG A 34 4.86 -4.10 -10.97
C ARG A 34 4.33 -5.54 -10.96
N ALA A 35 3.65 -5.95 -12.03
CA ALA A 35 3.15 -7.33 -12.17
C ALA A 35 4.29 -8.35 -12.25
N ALA A 36 5.38 -8.04 -12.96
CA ALA A 36 6.56 -8.88 -13.04
C ALA A 36 7.27 -9.01 -11.68
N THR A 37 7.44 -7.92 -10.93
CA THR A 37 7.97 -7.94 -9.57
C THR A 37 7.10 -8.80 -8.66
N PHE A 38 5.77 -8.65 -8.74
CA PHE A 38 4.85 -9.47 -7.95
C PHE A 38 4.95 -10.97 -8.29
N LYS A 39 5.09 -11.29 -9.58
CA LYS A 39 5.32 -12.66 -10.05
C LYS A 39 6.64 -13.23 -9.51
N ALA A 40 7.70 -12.42 -9.45
CA ALA A 40 8.99 -12.83 -8.89
C ALA A 40 8.94 -13.06 -7.37
N LEU A 41 8.11 -12.30 -6.64
CA LEU A 41 7.90 -12.46 -5.20
C LEU A 41 6.96 -13.62 -4.83
N ARG A 42 6.19 -14.13 -5.80
CA ARG A 42 5.21 -15.21 -5.61
C ARG A 42 5.77 -16.44 -4.88
N PRO A 43 6.94 -17.03 -5.23
CA PRO A 43 7.50 -18.16 -4.49
C PRO A 43 7.84 -17.82 -3.03
N ALA A 44 8.36 -16.61 -2.75
CA ALA A 44 8.67 -16.19 -1.39
C ALA A 44 7.39 -16.02 -0.54
N LEU A 45 6.32 -15.47 -1.15
CA LEU A 45 5.01 -15.36 -0.53
C LEU A 45 4.36 -16.72 -0.27
N ASP A 46 4.51 -17.68 -1.19
CA ASP A 46 4.00 -19.04 -1.03
C ASP A 46 4.75 -19.82 0.06
N ALA A 47 6.08 -19.64 0.13
CA ALA A 47 6.90 -20.19 1.21
C ALA A 47 6.50 -19.62 2.58
N LEU A 48 6.24 -18.31 2.66
CA LEU A 48 5.73 -17.67 3.89
C LEU A 48 4.39 -18.27 4.33
N ALA A 49 3.44 -18.43 3.40
CA ALA A 49 2.13 -19.00 3.70
C ALA A 49 2.20 -20.49 4.06
N SER A 50 3.11 -21.25 3.45
CA SER A 50 3.36 -22.65 3.77
C SER A 50 3.97 -22.79 5.17
N ALA A 51 4.97 -21.96 5.51
CA ALA A 51 5.56 -21.92 6.85
C ALA A 51 4.51 -21.59 7.92
N ALA A 52 3.67 -20.58 7.70
CA ALA A 52 2.57 -20.28 8.60
C ALA A 52 1.57 -21.43 8.70
N GLY A 53 1.31 -22.15 7.61
CA GLY A 53 0.42 -23.31 7.58
C GLY A 53 0.85 -24.45 8.50
N ASP A 54 2.17 -24.68 8.57
CA ASP A 54 2.82 -25.70 9.39
C ASP A 54 3.06 -25.24 10.84
N ASP A 55 2.99 -23.93 11.11
CA ASP A 55 3.22 -23.37 12.44
C ASP A 55 2.08 -23.74 13.42
N PRO A 56 2.35 -24.54 14.46
CA PRO A 56 1.32 -24.96 15.42
C PRO A 56 0.93 -23.84 16.39
N ARG A 57 1.71 -22.74 16.47
CA ARG A 57 1.42 -21.58 17.33
C ARG A 57 0.34 -20.69 16.73
N LEU A 58 0.08 -20.81 15.42
CA LEU A 58 -0.93 -20.03 14.72
C LEU A 58 -2.30 -20.69 14.73
N SER A 59 -3.31 -19.87 15.04
CA SER A 59 -4.71 -20.22 14.90
C SER A 59 -5.06 -20.53 13.44
N ALA A 60 -6.05 -21.39 13.22
CA ALA A 60 -6.50 -21.73 11.87
C ALA A 60 -6.98 -20.49 11.09
N GLN A 61 -7.55 -19.51 11.78
CA GLN A 61 -7.98 -18.23 11.24
C GLN A 61 -6.79 -17.41 10.75
N ALA A 62 -5.74 -17.23 11.56
CA ALA A 62 -4.52 -16.51 11.17
C ALA A 62 -3.88 -17.11 9.92
N ARG A 63 -3.76 -18.43 9.86
CA ARG A 63 -3.26 -19.14 8.67
C ARG A 63 -4.09 -18.85 7.42
N ARG A 64 -5.42 -18.84 7.54
CA ARG A 64 -6.33 -18.50 6.42
C ARG A 64 -6.23 -17.03 6.01
N VAL A 65 -6.13 -16.11 6.97
CA VAL A 65 -5.96 -14.68 6.70
C VAL A 65 -4.65 -14.43 5.97
N LEU A 66 -3.52 -14.96 6.46
CA LEU A 66 -2.23 -14.82 5.77
C LEU A 66 -2.29 -15.39 4.35
N ARG A 67 -2.92 -16.56 4.16
CA ARG A 67 -3.11 -17.16 2.83
C ARG A 67 -3.91 -16.27 1.89
N ALA A 68 -4.91 -15.56 2.40
CA ALA A 68 -5.69 -14.60 1.63
C ALA A 68 -4.85 -13.37 1.24
N VAL A 69 -3.99 -12.90 2.13
CA VAL A 69 -3.07 -11.76 1.92
C VAL A 69 -2.02 -12.08 0.83
N VAL A 70 -1.37 -13.23 0.90
CA VAL A 70 -0.34 -13.59 -0.10
C VAL A 70 -0.94 -13.84 -1.50
N ARG A 71 -2.23 -14.21 -1.56
CA ARG A 71 -2.95 -14.44 -2.81
C ARG A 71 -3.53 -13.18 -3.42
N THR A 72 -3.63 -12.09 -2.65
CA THR A 72 -4.16 -10.81 -3.17
C THR A 72 -3.16 -10.20 -4.14
N GLY A 73 -3.64 -9.73 -5.28
CA GLY A 73 -2.77 -9.16 -6.32
C GLY A 73 -2.24 -7.77 -5.93
N PRO A 74 -1.23 -7.27 -6.65
CA PRO A 74 -0.53 -6.01 -6.36
C PRO A 74 -1.40 -4.75 -6.50
N GLN A 75 -2.65 -4.88 -6.93
CA GLN A 75 -3.60 -3.81 -7.17
C GLN A 75 -4.83 -3.91 -6.25
N ALA A 76 -4.93 -4.98 -5.45
CA ALA A 76 -6.10 -5.23 -4.61
C ALA A 76 -5.96 -4.50 -3.28
N THR A 77 -6.95 -3.67 -2.96
CA THR A 77 -7.10 -3.11 -1.61
C THR A 77 -7.47 -4.22 -0.64
N LEU A 78 -6.65 -4.41 0.40
CA LEU A 78 -6.81 -5.43 1.43
C LEU A 78 -7.78 -4.97 2.53
N ALA A 79 -9.01 -4.62 2.16
CA ALA A 79 -10.02 -4.26 3.15
C ALA A 79 -10.35 -5.47 4.06
N ILE A 80 -10.64 -5.23 5.34
CA ILE A 80 -11.05 -6.28 6.30
C ILE A 80 -12.20 -7.13 5.74
N ALA A 81 -13.16 -6.51 5.05
CA ALA A 81 -14.29 -7.22 4.45
C ALA A 81 -13.89 -8.17 3.31
N ASP A 82 -12.91 -7.77 2.49
CA ASP A 82 -12.40 -8.56 1.38
C ASP A 82 -11.53 -9.72 1.91
N LEU A 83 -10.70 -9.44 2.92
CA LEU A 83 -9.94 -10.45 3.64
C LEU A 83 -10.83 -11.50 4.30
N ALA A 84 -11.89 -11.07 4.98
CA ALA A 84 -12.88 -11.95 5.60
C ALA A 84 -13.53 -12.88 4.57
N ALA A 85 -13.95 -12.34 3.42
CA ALA A 85 -14.57 -13.12 2.36
C ALA A 85 -13.59 -14.18 1.79
N ARG A 86 -12.34 -13.78 1.48
CA ARG A 86 -11.33 -14.67 0.89
C ARG A 86 -10.81 -15.74 1.85
N SER A 87 -10.69 -15.41 3.13
CA SER A 87 -10.22 -16.33 4.17
C SER A 87 -11.35 -17.17 4.78
N SER A 88 -12.61 -16.96 4.34
CA SER A 88 -13.81 -17.51 4.98
C SER A 88 -13.78 -17.36 6.49
N THR A 89 -13.27 -16.21 6.96
CA THR A 89 -13.13 -15.88 8.37
C THR A 89 -14.07 -14.71 8.67
N PRO A 90 -14.84 -14.76 9.77
CA PRO A 90 -15.70 -13.65 10.14
C PRO A 90 -14.91 -12.35 10.28
N LYS A 91 -15.46 -11.23 9.77
CA LYS A 91 -14.82 -9.91 9.79
C LYS A 91 -14.32 -9.49 11.18
N THR A 92 -15.03 -9.90 12.23
CA THR A 92 -14.70 -9.64 13.63
C THR A 92 -13.42 -10.34 14.10
N HIS A 93 -13.05 -11.47 13.49
CA HIS A 93 -11.84 -12.23 13.85
C HIS A 93 -10.61 -11.86 12.99
N VAL A 94 -10.80 -11.20 11.85
CA VAL A 94 -9.70 -10.73 10.99
C VAL A 94 -8.69 -9.85 11.73
N PRO A 95 -9.09 -8.81 12.49
CA PRO A 95 -8.11 -7.98 13.22
C PRO A 95 -7.33 -8.78 14.28
N GLY A 96 -7.99 -9.69 15.01
CA GLY A 96 -7.30 -10.57 15.95
C GLY A 96 -6.32 -11.53 15.27
N ALA A 97 -6.70 -12.08 14.12
CA ALA A 97 -5.82 -12.90 13.30
C ALA A 97 -4.61 -12.13 12.76
N LEU A 98 -4.79 -10.86 12.36
CA LEU A 98 -3.68 -9.99 11.94
C LEU A 98 -2.75 -9.67 13.10
N ALA A 99 -3.29 -9.36 14.29
CA ALA A 99 -2.50 -9.14 15.50
C ALA A 99 -1.70 -10.37 15.92
N GLU A 100 -2.27 -11.58 15.80
CA GLU A 100 -1.56 -12.84 16.03
C GLU A 100 -0.39 -13.01 15.05
N LEU A 101 -0.63 -12.79 13.75
CA LEU A 101 0.44 -12.84 12.73
C LEU A 101 1.54 -11.81 12.98
N GLU A 102 1.19 -10.62 13.50
CA GLU A 102 2.15 -9.60 13.90
C GLU A 102 2.99 -10.05 15.10
N ALA A 103 2.33 -10.56 16.15
CA ALA A 103 2.99 -11.05 17.36
C ALA A 103 3.98 -12.19 17.08
N HIS A 104 3.69 -13.01 16.06
CA HIS A 104 4.58 -14.07 15.60
C HIS A 104 5.57 -13.63 14.50
N GLY A 105 5.60 -12.34 14.12
CA GLY A 105 6.56 -11.78 13.18
C GLY A 105 6.28 -12.08 11.69
N TYR A 106 5.15 -12.71 11.36
CA TYR A 106 4.77 -12.99 9.98
C TYR A 106 4.45 -11.73 9.18
N LEU A 107 3.87 -10.70 9.81
CA LEU A 107 3.64 -9.41 9.13
C LEU A 107 4.94 -8.65 8.86
N ALA A 108 5.92 -8.71 9.77
CA ALA A 108 7.24 -8.14 9.54
C ALA A 108 7.94 -8.83 8.36
N ARG A 109 7.90 -10.17 8.33
CA ARG A 109 8.46 -10.96 7.23
C ARG A 109 7.74 -10.71 5.90
N LEU A 110 6.41 -10.51 5.94
CA LEU A 110 5.64 -10.08 4.78
C LEU A 110 6.11 -8.71 4.28
N ALA A 111 6.38 -7.76 5.18
CA ALA A 111 6.86 -6.43 4.82
C ALA A 111 8.26 -6.46 4.17
N GLU A 112 9.13 -7.38 4.58
CA GLU A 112 10.44 -7.60 3.94
C GLU A 112 10.30 -8.15 2.52
N ILE A 113 9.37 -9.08 2.29
CA ILE A 113 9.16 -9.71 0.98
C ILE A 113 8.36 -8.79 0.05
N ALA A 114 7.27 -8.22 0.55
CA ALA A 114 6.29 -7.46 -0.20
C ALA A 114 5.81 -6.25 0.63
N PRO A 115 6.63 -5.18 0.74
CA PRO A 115 6.30 -4.01 1.56
C PRO A 115 5.01 -3.32 1.12
N HIS A 116 4.70 -3.38 -0.18
CA HIS A 116 3.46 -2.84 -0.74
C HIS A 116 2.20 -3.60 -0.30
N LEU A 117 2.28 -4.92 -0.06
CA LEU A 117 1.17 -5.68 0.52
C LEU A 117 1.01 -5.38 2.01
N ALA A 118 2.12 -5.31 2.74
CA ALA A 118 2.11 -4.95 4.15
C ALA A 118 1.52 -3.55 4.39
N ALA A 119 1.86 -2.57 3.55
CA ALA A 119 1.29 -1.23 3.61
C ALA A 119 -0.20 -1.17 3.20
N ALA A 120 -0.67 -2.13 2.41
CA ALA A 120 -2.07 -2.21 1.99
C ALA A 120 -2.95 -2.92 3.03
N LEU A 121 -2.35 -3.66 3.98
CA LEU A 121 -3.10 -4.20 5.10
C LEU A 121 -3.72 -3.05 5.89
N PRO A 122 -4.92 -3.28 6.47
CA PRO A 122 -5.48 -2.35 7.42
C PRO A 122 -4.55 -2.40 8.62
N ALA A 123 -3.57 -1.48 8.65
CA ALA A 123 -2.64 -1.34 9.74
C ALA A 123 -3.49 -1.30 11.00
N GLY A 124 -3.28 -2.28 11.88
CA GLY A 124 -3.83 -2.21 13.22
C GLY A 124 -3.33 -0.89 13.76
N ALA A 125 -4.23 0.08 13.92
CA ALA A 125 -3.95 1.19 14.79
C ALA A 125 -3.48 0.54 16.11
N PRO A 126 -2.32 0.96 16.66
CA PRO A 126 -1.97 0.50 17.99
C PRO A 126 -3.15 0.83 18.91
N PRO A 127 -3.43 0.05 19.97
CA PRO A 127 -4.26 0.52 21.06
C PRO A 127 -3.51 1.64 21.79
N GLY A 128 -3.41 2.81 21.15
CA GLY A 128 -2.91 4.06 21.70
C GLY A 128 -3.99 4.70 22.55
N ASN A 129 -4.39 4.01 23.61
CA ASN A 129 -5.11 4.62 24.72
C ASN A 129 -4.11 4.78 25.86
N THR A 130 -3.35 5.87 25.84
CA THR A 130 -2.86 6.49 27.07
C THR A 130 -3.04 7.99 26.90
N ASP A 131 -4.25 8.40 27.24
CA ASP A 131 -4.59 9.72 27.77
C ASP A 131 -3.54 10.17 28.79
N PRO A 132 -2.89 11.33 28.61
CA PRO A 132 -2.30 12.05 29.72
C PRO A 132 -3.30 13.09 30.22
N ALA A 133 -3.75 12.85 31.46
CA ALA A 133 -4.45 13.79 32.32
C ALA A 133 -3.70 15.10 32.56
#